data_AF-A0A7C6N1F6-F1
#
_entry.id   AF-A0A7C6N1F6-F1
#
_cell.length_a   1.000
_cell.length_b   1.000
_cell.length_c   1.000
_cell.angle_alpha   90.00
_cell.angle_beta   90.00
_cell.angle_gamma   90.00
#
_symmetry.space_group_name_H-M   'P 1'
#
loop_
_entity.id
_entity.type
_entity.pdbx_description
1 polymer ?
#
loop_
_entity_poly.entity_id
_entity_poly.type
_entity_poly.pdbx_seq_one_letter_code
_entity_poly.pdbx_strand_id
1 'polypeptide(L)'
;MKKYLVPIISSLVLIVLFVVGLLFNNGIKYQNQLRLIKEVFPEAESFELISDPGYEFQQLDDENRVYEAYKVLKAKKEIGYVYYVTAKGRNADLKVAVGFNSSPKKITGLKVLEHNETPSYFAKIQPSFFNQFVGKAFDVNLFKVNKANGATDSSHGFERAITVARLQYAHDAKWEIPAPVEVVSSKQDLDTLNLIYEFKFADETYLVTLDQEYSFVSSDKEIEDDAVVELFESFAASNPMTDIIKSVETTGSQTIIVITAKG
;
A
#
# COMPACT_ATOMS: atom_id res chain seq x y z
N MET A 1 55.65 11.37 -35.96
CA MET A 1 54.29 10.85 -35.66
C MET A 1 54.28 9.40 -35.16
N LYS A 2 54.97 8.42 -35.80
CA LYS A 2 54.95 7.01 -35.35
C LYS A 2 55.40 6.75 -33.89
N LYS A 3 56.33 7.55 -33.33
CA LYS A 3 56.84 7.41 -31.96
C LYS A 3 55.77 7.59 -30.87
N TYR A 4 54.71 8.35 -31.15
CA TYR A 4 53.62 8.59 -30.20
C TYR A 4 52.36 7.76 -30.50
N LEU A 5 52.32 7.05 -31.63
CA LEU A 5 51.15 6.29 -32.05
C LEU A 5 50.82 5.13 -31.08
N VAL A 6 51.85 4.38 -30.68
CA VAL A 6 51.70 3.25 -29.74
C VAL A 6 51.19 3.70 -28.37
N PRO A 7 51.79 4.70 -27.68
CA PRO A 7 51.27 5.13 -26.38
C PRO A 7 49.87 5.77 -26.47
N ILE A 8 49.54 6.45 -27.58
CA ILE A 8 48.19 6.98 -27.80
C ILE A 8 47.16 5.84 -27.93
N ILE A 9 47.46 4.81 -28.74
CA ILE A 9 46.57 3.64 -28.90
C ILE A 9 46.43 2.89 -27.58
N SER A 10 47.52 2.65 -26.84
CA SER A 10 47.47 1.97 -25.54
C SER A 10 46.64 2.76 -24.52
N SER A 11 46.77 4.08 -24.48
CA SER A 11 45.95 4.93 -23.62
C SER A 11 44.47 4.88 -24.00
N LEU A 12 44.14 4.94 -25.30
CA LEU A 12 42.76 4.82 -25.77
C LEU A 12 42.14 3.47 -25.39
N VAL A 13 42.88 2.37 -25.55
CA VAL A 13 42.43 1.02 -25.16
C VAL A 13 42.16 0.95 -23.67
N LEU A 14 43.03 1.52 -22.82
CA LEU A 14 42.80 1.57 -21.38
C LEU A 14 41.55 2.37 -21.01
N ILE A 15 41.32 3.52 -21.66
CA ILE A 15 40.11 4.32 -21.45
C ILE A 15 38.86 3.52 -21.84
N VAL A 16 38.89 2.84 -22.99
CA VAL A 16 37.76 1.99 -23.43
C VAL A 16 37.50 0.88 -22.43
N LEU A 17 38.54 0.15 -21.99
CA LEU A 17 38.39 -0.91 -20.99
C LEU A 17 37.84 -0.38 -19.66
N PHE A 18 38.29 0.81 -19.24
CA PHE A 18 37.78 1.46 -18.03
C PHE A 18 36.30 1.85 -18.16
N VAL A 19 35.91 2.50 -19.25
CA VAL A 19 34.51 2.88 -19.53
C VAL A 19 33.62 1.64 -19.61
N VAL A 20 34.06 0.60 -20.32
CA VAL A 20 33.35 -0.68 -20.39
C VAL A 20 33.19 -1.28 -19.00
N GLY A 21 34.24 -1.28 -18.17
CA GLY A 21 34.18 -1.72 -16.78
C GLY A 21 33.14 -0.96 -15.93
N LEU A 22 33.07 0.37 -16.08
CA LEU A 22 32.06 1.19 -15.40
C LEU A 22 30.63 0.83 -15.85
N LEU A 23 30.42 0.66 -17.16
CA LEU A 23 29.12 0.26 -17.71
C LEU A 23 28.70 -1.12 -17.21
N PHE A 24 29.61 -2.08 -17.17
CA PHE A 24 29.35 -3.41 -16.62
C PHE A 24 28.96 -3.36 -15.14
N ASN A 25 29.71 -2.61 -14.32
CA ASN A 25 29.41 -2.46 -12.90
C ASN A 25 28.03 -1.80 -12.67
N ASN A 26 27.71 -0.76 -13.43
CA ASN A 26 26.40 -0.10 -13.37
C ASN A 26 25.28 -1.06 -13.81
N GLY A 27 25.52 -1.88 -14.84
CA GLY A 27 24.60 -2.94 -15.27
C GLY A 27 24.31 -3.94 -14.16
N ILE A 28 25.33 -4.41 -13.42
CA ILE A 28 25.15 -5.33 -12.29
C ILE A 28 24.33 -4.68 -11.18
N LYS A 29 24.65 -3.44 -10.80
CA LYS A 29 23.90 -2.68 -9.78
C LYS A 29 22.43 -2.53 -10.18
N TYR A 30 22.19 -2.16 -11.44
CA TYR A 30 20.84 -2.02 -11.99
C TYR A 30 20.06 -3.35 -11.92
N GLN A 31 20.66 -4.47 -12.32
CA GLN A 31 19.99 -5.77 -12.28
C GLN A 31 19.69 -6.23 -10.85
N ASN A 32 20.62 -6.00 -9.91
CA ASN A 32 20.40 -6.30 -8.50
C ASN A 32 19.25 -5.46 -7.91
N GLN A 33 19.20 -4.18 -8.26
CA GLN A 33 18.14 -3.28 -7.83
C GLN A 33 16.78 -3.65 -8.44
N LEU A 34 16.76 -3.97 -9.75
CA LEU A 34 15.54 -4.44 -10.42
C LEU A 34 15.02 -5.73 -9.78
N ARG A 35 15.91 -6.65 -9.37
CA ARG A 35 15.51 -7.87 -8.65
C ARG A 35 14.83 -7.55 -7.32
N LEU A 36 15.38 -6.63 -6.52
CA LEU A 36 14.77 -6.20 -5.26
C LEU A 36 13.42 -5.51 -5.47
N ILE A 37 13.34 -4.62 -6.46
CA ILE A 37 12.08 -3.96 -6.84
C ILE A 37 11.03 -5.00 -7.25
N LYS A 38 11.40 -6.03 -8.02
CA LYS A 38 10.49 -7.12 -8.42
C LYS A 38 9.96 -7.96 -7.26
N GLU A 39 10.66 -8.03 -6.13
CA GLU A 39 10.15 -8.72 -4.93
C GLU A 39 8.96 -8.00 -4.31
N VAL A 40 8.88 -6.67 -4.46
CA VAL A 40 7.76 -5.86 -3.94
C VAL A 40 6.82 -5.36 -5.02
N PHE A 41 7.24 -5.41 -6.29
CA PHE A 41 6.46 -4.98 -7.45
C PHE A 41 6.73 -5.92 -8.64
N PRO A 42 6.09 -7.12 -8.67
CA PRO A 42 6.43 -8.17 -9.63
C PRO A 42 6.31 -7.78 -11.11
N GLU A 43 5.44 -6.83 -11.44
CA GLU A 43 5.22 -6.35 -12.80
C GLU A 43 6.26 -5.34 -13.31
N ALA A 44 7.25 -4.98 -12.49
CA ALA A 44 8.31 -4.05 -12.88
C ALA A 44 9.16 -4.61 -14.01
N GLU A 45 9.32 -3.87 -15.10
CA GLU A 45 10.28 -4.19 -16.17
C GLU A 45 11.56 -3.34 -16.07
N SER A 46 11.41 -2.11 -15.59
CA SER A 46 12.48 -1.15 -15.37
C SER A 46 12.10 -0.18 -14.25
N PHE A 47 13.05 0.64 -13.82
CA PHE A 47 12.83 1.63 -12.78
C PHE A 47 13.63 2.90 -13.04
N GLU A 48 13.19 4.01 -12.45
CA GLU A 48 13.91 5.28 -12.43
C GLU A 48 14.04 5.74 -10.97
N LEU A 49 15.27 6.07 -10.55
CA LEU A 49 15.52 6.66 -9.25
C LEU A 49 14.95 8.09 -9.21
N ILE A 50 14.20 8.40 -8.15
CA ILE A 50 13.76 9.77 -7.89
C ILE A 50 14.86 10.48 -7.10
N SER A 51 15.55 11.41 -7.76
CA SER A 51 16.69 12.13 -7.18
C SER A 51 16.79 13.57 -7.69
N ASP A 52 15.65 14.22 -7.92
CA ASP A 52 15.62 15.59 -8.42
C ASP A 52 16.27 16.55 -7.40
N PRO A 53 17.05 17.56 -7.85
CA PRO A 53 17.56 18.58 -6.95
C PRO A 53 16.41 19.29 -6.21
N GLY A 54 16.45 19.28 -4.87
CA GLY A 54 15.40 19.86 -4.03
C GLY A 54 14.24 18.91 -3.73
N TYR A 55 14.33 17.65 -4.14
CA TYR A 55 13.40 16.61 -3.72
C TYR A 55 13.55 16.31 -2.22
N GLU A 56 12.47 16.47 -1.47
CA GLU A 56 12.42 16.20 -0.04
C GLU A 56 11.60 14.95 0.25
N PHE A 57 12.20 14.04 1.03
CA PHE A 57 11.49 12.88 1.51
C PHE A 57 10.56 13.27 2.67
N GLN A 58 9.34 12.74 2.61
CA GLN A 58 8.39 12.80 3.70
C GLN A 58 8.92 12.01 4.90
N GLN A 59 8.77 12.60 6.08
CA GLN A 59 9.13 12.00 7.35
C GLN A 59 8.06 12.30 8.39
N LEU A 60 7.78 11.33 9.25
CA LEU A 60 6.99 11.53 10.46
C LEU A 60 7.87 12.06 11.60
N ASP A 61 9.09 11.51 11.70
CA ASP A 61 10.11 11.85 12.68
C ASP A 61 11.48 11.31 12.20
N ASP A 62 12.53 11.53 12.99
CA ASP A 62 13.91 11.13 12.68
C ASP A 62 14.12 9.61 12.51
N GLU A 63 13.22 8.77 13.05
CA GLU A 63 13.28 7.30 12.95
C GLU A 63 12.34 6.75 11.87
N ASN A 64 11.44 7.59 11.33
CA ASN A 64 10.34 7.20 10.44
C ASN A 64 10.33 8.09 9.18
N ARG A 65 11.13 7.74 8.16
CA ARG A 65 11.28 8.52 6.93
C ARG A 65 11.51 7.65 5.68
N VAL A 66 11.14 8.18 4.52
CA VAL A 66 11.65 7.65 3.25
C VAL A 66 13.10 8.10 3.07
N TYR A 67 13.96 7.23 2.54
CA TYR A 67 15.36 7.59 2.22
C TYR A 67 15.75 7.29 0.77
N GLU A 68 14.92 6.55 0.03
CA GLU A 68 15.10 6.30 -1.39
C GLU A 68 13.73 6.03 -2.03
N ALA A 69 13.53 6.48 -3.27
CA ALA A 69 12.27 6.29 -3.98
C ALA A 69 12.53 5.98 -5.46
N TYR A 70 11.69 5.12 -6.02
CA TYR A 70 11.79 4.65 -7.39
C TYR A 70 10.44 4.75 -8.08
N LYS A 71 10.42 5.31 -9.29
CA LYS A 71 9.34 5.08 -10.25
C LYS A 71 9.49 3.71 -10.86
N VAL A 72 8.39 2.97 -10.94
CA VAL A 72 8.35 1.64 -11.55
C VAL A 72 7.74 1.75 -12.93
N LEU A 73 8.41 1.19 -13.93
CA LEU A 73 7.98 1.24 -15.33
C LEU A 73 7.74 -0.15 -15.91
N LYS A 74 6.67 -0.24 -16.70
CA LYS A 74 6.32 -1.37 -17.56
C LYS A 74 6.04 -0.85 -18.97
N ALA A 75 6.70 -1.41 -19.98
CA ALA A 75 6.67 -0.90 -21.35
C ALA A 75 6.93 0.63 -21.45
N LYS A 76 7.88 1.14 -20.64
CA LYS A 76 8.23 2.57 -20.50
C LYS A 76 7.12 3.49 -19.98
N LYS A 77 6.04 2.94 -19.42
CA LYS A 77 5.01 3.70 -18.73
C LYS A 77 5.17 3.52 -17.23
N GLU A 78 5.07 4.62 -16.49
CA GLU A 78 4.98 4.58 -15.03
C GLU A 78 3.70 3.84 -14.62
N ILE A 79 3.84 2.85 -13.73
CA ILE A 79 2.72 2.06 -13.20
C ILE A 79 2.63 2.13 -11.67
N GLY A 80 3.57 2.80 -11.02
CA GLY A 80 3.63 2.89 -9.57
C GLY A 80 5.02 3.24 -9.06
N TYR A 81 5.21 3.04 -7.76
CA TYR A 81 6.37 3.48 -7.02
C TYR A 81 6.86 2.39 -6.07
N VAL A 82 8.15 2.42 -5.76
CA VAL A 82 8.74 1.67 -4.65
C VAL A 82 9.48 2.64 -3.74
N TYR A 83 9.12 2.61 -2.46
CA TYR A 83 9.71 3.46 -1.43
C TYR A 83 10.54 2.64 -0.48
N TYR A 84 11.76 3.11 -0.22
CA TYR A 84 12.64 2.53 0.78
C TYR A 84 12.52 3.39 2.03
N VAL A 85 12.01 2.76 3.08
CA VAL A 85 11.57 3.43 4.29
C VAL A 85 12.40 2.92 5.45
N THR A 86 12.83 3.83 6.33
CA THR A 86 13.23 3.47 7.68
C THR A 86 12.07 3.77 8.62
N ALA A 87 11.78 2.82 9.51
CA ALA A 87 10.76 2.97 10.51
C ALA A 87 11.26 2.46 11.86
N LYS A 88 10.60 2.90 12.93
CA LYS A 88 10.80 2.36 14.26
C LYS A 88 9.89 1.16 14.50
N GLY A 89 10.48 -0.02 14.67
CA GLY A 89 9.80 -1.21 15.16
C GLY A 89 9.85 -1.28 16.69
N ARG A 90 10.26 -2.43 17.23
CA ARG A 90 10.69 -2.52 18.63
C ARG A 90 12.03 -1.83 18.82
N ASN A 91 12.92 -2.01 17.85
CA ASN A 91 14.22 -1.34 17.77
C ASN A 91 14.22 -0.33 16.61
N ALA A 92 15.22 0.55 16.59
CA ALA A 92 15.42 1.50 15.50
C ALA A 92 15.90 0.80 14.20
N ASP A 93 15.87 1.55 13.10
CA ASP A 93 16.40 1.17 11.79
C ASP A 93 15.78 -0.09 11.17
N LEU A 94 14.45 -0.25 11.27
CA LEU A 94 13.73 -1.23 10.44
C LEU A 94 13.64 -0.68 9.02
N LYS A 95 14.44 -1.21 8.09
CA LYS A 95 14.46 -0.80 6.69
C LYS A 95 13.61 -1.72 5.84
N VAL A 96 12.65 -1.13 5.14
CA VAL A 96 11.63 -1.85 4.38
C VAL A 96 11.47 -1.22 3.00
N ALA A 97 11.39 -2.04 1.96
CA ALA A 97 10.90 -1.63 0.65
C ALA A 97 9.38 -1.86 0.59
N VAL A 98 8.63 -0.87 0.14
CA VAL A 98 7.16 -0.93 0.00
C VAL A 98 6.81 -0.55 -1.44
N GLY A 99 6.06 -1.41 -2.13
CA GLY A 99 5.59 -1.17 -3.50
C GLY A 99 4.13 -0.73 -3.55
N PHE A 100 3.84 0.32 -4.32
CA PHE A 100 2.51 0.88 -4.54
C PHE A 100 2.21 1.01 -6.02
N ASN A 101 1.15 0.34 -6.48
CA ASN A 101 0.64 0.48 -7.83
C ASN A 101 -0.27 1.70 -7.92
N SER A 102 -0.04 2.60 -8.87
CA SER A 102 -0.82 3.85 -9.03
C SER A 102 -2.22 3.64 -9.60
N SER A 103 -2.49 2.52 -10.26
CA SER A 103 -3.81 2.13 -10.74
C SER A 103 -3.90 0.60 -10.75
N PRO A 104 -4.48 -0.02 -9.70
CA PRO A 104 -5.65 0.49 -8.96
C PRO A 104 -5.37 1.02 -7.53
N LYS A 105 -4.27 1.74 -7.26
CA LYS A 105 -3.93 2.28 -5.91
C LYS A 105 -3.81 1.20 -4.81
N LYS A 106 -3.13 0.09 -5.15
CA LYS A 106 -2.92 -1.06 -4.26
C LYS A 106 -1.47 -1.25 -3.86
N ILE A 107 -1.25 -1.73 -2.64
CA ILE A 107 0.06 -2.19 -2.19
C ILE A 107 0.42 -3.48 -2.95
N THR A 108 1.56 -3.51 -3.61
CA THR A 108 2.01 -4.66 -4.40
C THR A 108 2.89 -5.62 -3.61
N GLY A 109 3.54 -5.13 -2.55
CA GLY A 109 4.46 -5.95 -1.77
C GLY A 109 5.22 -5.16 -0.71
N LEU A 110 5.75 -5.91 0.26
CA LEU A 110 6.68 -5.43 1.27
C LEU A 110 7.87 -6.38 1.39
N LYS A 111 9.06 -5.81 1.55
CA LYS A 111 10.28 -6.57 1.77
C LYS A 111 11.12 -5.92 2.86
N VAL A 112 11.47 -6.70 3.88
CA VAL A 112 12.47 -6.29 4.87
C VAL A 112 13.84 -6.33 4.20
N LEU A 113 14.53 -5.20 4.22
CA LEU A 113 15.89 -5.03 3.69
C LEU A 113 16.92 -5.23 4.80
N GLU A 114 16.65 -4.63 5.96
CA GLU A 114 17.52 -4.65 7.14
C GLU A 114 16.66 -4.46 8.39
N HIS A 115 17.04 -5.08 9.51
CA HIS A 115 16.37 -4.84 10.78
C HIS A 115 17.31 -5.11 11.96
N ASN A 116 17.08 -4.39 13.06
CA ASN A 116 17.75 -4.64 14.35
C ASN A 116 16.81 -5.32 15.37
N GLU A 117 15.66 -5.82 14.94
CA GLU A 117 14.69 -6.52 15.80
C GLU A 117 15.30 -7.74 16.50
N THR A 118 14.80 -8.05 17.69
CA THR A 118 15.26 -9.23 18.45
C THR A 118 14.94 -10.52 17.67
N PRO A 119 15.92 -11.38 17.35
CA PRO A 119 15.72 -12.52 16.46
C PRO A 119 14.58 -13.47 16.85
N SER A 120 14.43 -13.76 18.15
CA SER A 120 13.38 -14.66 18.67
C SER A 120 11.96 -14.11 18.53
N TYR A 121 11.80 -12.78 18.52
CA TYR A 121 10.52 -12.12 18.29
C TYR A 121 10.27 -11.92 16.80
N PHE A 122 11.29 -11.49 16.04
CA PHE A 122 11.19 -11.32 14.60
C PHE A 122 10.86 -12.63 13.87
N ALA A 123 11.40 -13.77 14.33
CA ALA A 123 11.07 -15.09 13.79
C ALA A 123 9.58 -15.46 13.91
N LYS A 124 8.81 -14.77 14.76
CA LYS A 124 7.35 -14.96 14.87
C LYS A 124 6.58 -14.25 13.77
N ILE A 125 7.22 -13.31 13.06
CA ILE A 125 6.62 -12.60 11.93
C ILE A 125 6.71 -13.51 10.71
N GLN A 126 5.64 -14.26 10.48
CA GLN A 126 5.54 -15.22 9.40
C GLN A 126 5.26 -14.50 8.06
N PRO A 127 5.56 -15.12 6.90
CA PRO A 127 5.20 -14.58 5.59
C PRO A 127 3.72 -14.19 5.47
N SER A 128 2.83 -14.92 6.15
CA SER A 128 1.41 -14.61 6.22
C SER A 128 1.11 -13.22 6.79
N PHE A 129 1.95 -12.70 7.69
CA PHE A 129 1.81 -11.34 8.21
C PHE A 129 1.95 -10.31 7.09
N PHE A 130 2.97 -10.44 6.25
CA PHE A 130 3.23 -9.53 5.13
C PHE A 130 2.19 -9.64 4.02
N ASN A 131 1.69 -10.86 3.77
CA ASN A 131 0.64 -11.10 2.78
C ASN A 131 -0.66 -10.36 3.11
N GLN A 132 -0.89 -10.00 4.37
CA GLN A 132 -2.05 -9.18 4.75
C GLN A 132 -2.05 -7.81 4.06
N PHE A 133 -0.88 -7.26 3.73
CA PHE A 133 -0.77 -5.94 3.11
C PHE A 133 -0.92 -5.98 1.59
N VAL A 134 -0.58 -7.10 0.94
CA VAL A 134 -0.61 -7.18 -0.52
C VAL A 134 -2.04 -7.10 -1.04
N GLY A 135 -2.27 -6.28 -2.06
CA GLY A 135 -3.58 -6.05 -2.68
C GLY A 135 -4.50 -5.11 -1.91
N LYS A 136 -4.09 -4.63 -0.74
CA LYS A 136 -4.83 -3.62 0.03
C LYS A 136 -4.76 -2.26 -0.65
N ALA A 137 -5.89 -1.57 -0.68
CA ALA A 137 -6.03 -0.23 -1.25
C ALA A 137 -5.43 0.83 -0.30
N PHE A 138 -4.40 1.56 -0.71
CA PHE A 138 -3.77 2.56 0.16
C PHE A 138 -4.46 3.94 0.06
N ASP A 139 -5.53 4.05 -0.70
CA ASP A 139 -6.23 5.28 -1.03
C ASP A 139 -7.53 5.47 -0.27
N VAL A 140 -7.79 4.70 0.76
CA VAL A 140 -9.06 4.77 1.51
C VAL A 140 -8.82 4.68 3.00
N ASN A 141 -7.98 3.73 3.42
CA ASN A 141 -7.40 3.73 4.75
C ASN A 141 -6.25 2.73 4.87
N LEU A 142 -5.27 3.03 5.74
CA LEU A 142 -4.26 2.02 6.10
C LEU A 142 -4.89 1.06 7.10
N PHE A 143 -5.27 -0.10 6.57
CA PHE A 143 -5.94 -1.16 7.30
C PHE A 143 -5.19 -1.55 8.58
N LYS A 144 -5.95 -1.82 9.64
CA LYS A 144 -5.46 -2.61 10.78
C LYS A 144 -5.17 -4.01 10.28
N VAL A 145 -3.90 -4.44 10.35
CA VAL A 145 -3.53 -5.84 10.11
C VAL A 145 -3.50 -6.58 11.44
N ASN A 146 -3.67 -7.90 11.41
CA ASN A 146 -3.44 -8.69 12.61
C ASN A 146 -1.95 -8.65 12.94
N LYS A 147 -1.66 -8.22 14.17
CA LYS A 147 -0.30 -8.14 14.69
C LYS A 147 0.25 -9.54 14.89
N ALA A 148 1.54 -9.73 14.62
CA ALA A 148 2.18 -11.01 14.91
C ALA A 148 2.20 -11.26 16.42
N ASN A 149 1.71 -12.43 16.84
CA ASN A 149 1.61 -12.78 18.26
C ASN A 149 2.98 -12.72 18.95
N GLY A 150 3.09 -11.85 19.96
CA GLY A 150 4.33 -11.62 20.70
C GLY A 150 5.38 -10.78 19.96
N ALA A 151 5.04 -10.16 18.83
CA ALA A 151 5.88 -9.21 18.08
C ALA A 151 5.09 -7.95 17.69
N THR A 152 4.31 -7.42 18.63
CA THR A 152 3.42 -6.26 18.47
C THR A 152 4.17 -4.99 18.04
N ASP A 153 5.29 -4.68 18.70
CA ASP A 153 6.07 -3.47 18.41
C ASP A 153 6.69 -3.51 17.01
N SER A 154 7.24 -4.68 16.62
CA SER A 154 7.77 -4.90 15.28
C SER A 154 6.66 -4.81 14.22
N SER A 155 5.45 -5.33 14.53
CA SER A 155 4.27 -5.21 13.65
C SER A 155 3.90 -3.74 13.41
N HIS A 156 3.95 -2.91 14.45
CA HIS A 156 3.74 -1.46 14.32
C HIS A 156 4.82 -0.77 13.49
N GLY A 157 6.06 -1.27 13.50
CA GLY A 157 7.12 -0.77 12.61
C GLY A 157 6.76 -0.92 11.14
N PHE A 158 6.17 -2.05 10.75
CA PHE A 158 5.70 -2.25 9.36
C PHE A 158 4.52 -1.37 9.00
N GLU A 159 3.55 -1.20 9.91
CA GLU A 159 2.44 -0.25 9.70
C GLU A 159 2.97 1.18 9.50
N ARG A 160 3.91 1.63 10.35
CA ARG A 160 4.57 2.94 10.19
C ARG A 160 5.31 3.06 8.86
N ALA A 161 6.04 2.03 8.45
CA ALA A 161 6.75 2.06 7.18
C ALA A 161 5.81 2.28 5.99
N ILE A 162 4.64 1.63 5.99
CA ILE A 162 3.61 1.85 4.95
C ILE A 162 3.02 3.25 5.06
N THR A 163 2.76 3.75 6.28
CA THR A 163 2.25 5.12 6.49
C THR A 163 3.19 6.17 5.91
N VAL A 164 4.49 6.06 6.20
CA VAL A 164 5.50 6.97 5.67
C VAL A 164 5.61 6.85 4.15
N ALA A 165 5.61 5.64 3.60
CA ALA A 165 5.56 5.43 2.15
C ALA A 165 4.31 6.07 1.52
N ARG A 166 3.14 5.97 2.16
CA ARG A 166 1.87 6.55 1.68
C ARG A 166 1.93 8.06 1.65
N LEU A 167 2.52 8.68 2.67
CA LEU A 167 2.77 10.13 2.70
C LEU A 167 3.66 10.55 1.54
N GLN A 168 4.74 9.80 1.28
CA GLN A 168 5.62 10.07 0.15
C GLN A 168 4.89 9.92 -1.19
N TYR A 169 4.10 8.85 -1.35
CA TYR A 169 3.31 8.65 -2.56
C TYR A 169 2.36 9.81 -2.82
N ALA A 170 1.64 10.27 -1.80
CA ALA A 170 0.75 11.42 -1.91
C ALA A 170 1.48 12.67 -2.40
N HIS A 171 2.68 12.93 -1.85
CA HIS A 171 3.54 14.01 -2.31
C HIS A 171 3.95 13.84 -3.78
N ASP A 172 4.48 12.68 -4.17
CA ASP A 172 5.05 12.44 -5.50
C ASP A 172 3.99 12.39 -6.59
N ALA A 173 2.87 11.72 -6.31
CA ALA A 173 1.73 11.60 -7.21
C ALA A 173 0.85 12.86 -7.22
N LYS A 174 1.17 13.87 -6.38
CA LYS A 174 0.34 15.07 -6.16
C LYS A 174 -1.11 14.70 -5.88
N TRP A 175 -1.30 13.71 -5.04
CA TRP A 175 -2.57 13.13 -4.68
C TRP A 175 -2.86 13.44 -3.22
N GLU A 176 -4.06 13.93 -2.94
CA GLU A 176 -4.49 14.17 -1.57
C GLU A 176 -4.88 12.85 -0.92
N ILE A 177 -4.35 12.61 0.28
CA ILE A 177 -4.73 11.44 1.07
C ILE A 177 -6.17 11.65 1.53
N PRO A 178 -7.14 10.83 1.07
CA PRO A 178 -8.50 10.96 1.51
C PRO A 178 -8.55 10.61 2.99
N ALA A 179 -9.47 11.29 3.66
CA ALA A 179 -9.63 11.16 5.09
C ALA A 179 -9.92 9.69 5.47
N PRO A 180 -9.45 9.24 6.64
CA PRO A 180 -9.68 7.87 7.06
C PRO A 180 -11.19 7.59 7.19
N VAL A 181 -11.67 6.51 6.57
CA VAL A 181 -13.02 5.94 6.79
C VAL A 181 -12.97 4.79 7.78
N GLU A 182 -13.71 4.89 8.88
CA GLU A 182 -13.93 3.81 9.83
C GLU A 182 -15.41 3.43 9.88
N VAL A 183 -15.73 2.13 9.95
CA VAL A 183 -17.07 1.67 10.31
C VAL A 183 -17.20 1.73 11.83
N VAL A 184 -18.04 2.62 12.34
CA VAL A 184 -18.35 2.78 13.76
C VAL A 184 -19.36 1.73 14.20
N SER A 185 -20.44 1.58 13.42
CA SER A 185 -21.52 0.62 13.69
C SER A 185 -22.22 0.21 12.40
N SER A 186 -22.99 -0.87 12.45
CA SER A 186 -23.87 -1.29 11.35
C SER A 186 -25.14 -1.94 11.91
N LYS A 187 -26.27 -1.72 11.23
CA LYS A 187 -27.58 -2.32 11.55
C LYS A 187 -28.39 -2.52 10.28
N GLN A 188 -29.43 -3.34 10.34
CA GLN A 188 -30.38 -3.52 9.24
C GLN A 188 -31.69 -2.79 9.53
N ASP A 189 -32.23 -2.10 8.54
CA ASP A 189 -33.60 -1.60 8.54
C ASP A 189 -34.53 -2.77 8.22
N LEU A 190 -35.47 -3.09 9.11
CA LEU A 190 -36.30 -4.30 8.97
C LEU A 190 -37.50 -4.12 8.02
N ASP A 191 -37.84 -2.87 7.67
CA ASP A 191 -38.96 -2.57 6.78
C ASP A 191 -38.50 -2.60 5.31
N THR A 192 -37.32 -2.04 5.04
CA THR A 192 -36.73 -1.97 3.70
C THR A 192 -35.71 -3.08 3.43
N LEU A 193 -35.23 -3.74 4.48
CA LEU A 193 -34.12 -4.70 4.47
C LEU A 193 -32.76 -4.10 4.09
N ASN A 194 -32.67 -2.78 3.95
CA ASN A 194 -31.45 -2.04 3.67
C ASN A 194 -30.47 -2.10 4.85
N LEU A 195 -29.19 -1.96 4.54
CA LEU A 195 -28.11 -1.92 5.50
C LEU A 195 -27.81 -0.46 5.87
N ILE A 196 -27.76 -0.15 7.15
CA ILE A 196 -27.41 1.17 7.65
C ILE A 196 -26.04 1.07 8.32
N TYR A 197 -25.05 1.72 7.73
CA TYR A 197 -23.70 1.83 8.24
C TYR A 197 -23.48 3.21 8.84
N GLU A 198 -22.84 3.25 10.00
CA GLU A 198 -22.30 4.48 10.58
C GLU A 198 -20.81 4.54 10.24
N PHE A 199 -20.46 5.46 9.35
CA PHE A 199 -19.08 5.72 8.97
C PHE A 199 -18.55 6.95 9.69
N LYS A 200 -17.31 6.89 10.18
CA LYS A 200 -16.53 8.07 10.51
C LYS A 200 -15.60 8.37 9.35
N PHE A 201 -15.76 9.53 8.72
CA PHE A 201 -14.90 10.02 7.64
C PHE A 201 -14.40 11.41 8.02
N ALA A 202 -13.08 11.60 8.05
CA ALA A 202 -12.47 12.77 8.67
C ALA A 202 -12.92 12.94 10.14
N ASP A 203 -13.38 14.12 10.50
CA ASP A 203 -13.91 14.44 11.83
C ASP A 203 -15.44 14.35 11.90
N GLU A 204 -16.08 13.77 10.87
CA GLU A 204 -17.52 13.66 10.77
C GLU A 204 -18.02 12.22 10.78
N THR A 205 -19.24 12.04 11.28
CA THR A 205 -19.99 10.78 11.17
C THR A 205 -21.06 10.91 10.09
N TYR A 206 -21.23 9.85 9.29
CA TYR A 206 -22.25 9.68 8.26
C TYR A 206 -23.04 8.42 8.56
N LEU A 207 -24.37 8.52 8.54
CA LEU A 207 -25.26 7.37 8.46
C LEU A 207 -25.58 7.14 7.00
N VAL A 208 -25.07 6.05 6.45
CA VAL A 208 -25.21 5.69 5.04
C VAL A 208 -26.10 4.46 4.95
N THR A 209 -27.15 4.56 4.14
CA THR A 209 -28.05 3.47 3.78
C THR A 209 -27.58 2.87 2.47
N LEU A 210 -27.34 1.57 2.48
CA LEU A 210 -26.95 0.75 1.34
C LEU A 210 -28.00 -0.35 1.12
N ASP A 211 -28.12 -0.86 -0.10
CA ASP A 211 -28.87 -2.08 -0.37
C ASP A 211 -28.12 -3.33 0.16
N GLN A 212 -28.66 -4.52 -0.10
CA GLN A 212 -28.05 -5.78 0.36
C GLN A 212 -26.82 -6.20 -0.45
N GLU A 213 -26.60 -5.55 -1.58
CA GLU A 213 -25.45 -5.69 -2.48
C GLU A 213 -24.36 -4.63 -2.20
N TYR A 214 -24.56 -3.80 -1.16
CA TYR A 214 -23.69 -2.69 -0.74
C TYR A 214 -23.68 -1.48 -1.68
N SER A 215 -24.68 -1.33 -2.55
CA SER A 215 -24.85 -0.13 -3.39
C SER A 215 -25.54 0.99 -2.61
N PHE A 216 -25.14 2.23 -2.85
CA PHE A 216 -25.63 3.41 -2.15
C PHE A 216 -27.12 3.68 -2.42
N VAL A 217 -27.87 3.93 -1.34
CA VAL A 217 -29.29 4.32 -1.39
C VAL A 217 -29.46 5.76 -0.93
N SER A 218 -28.91 6.11 0.24
CA SER A 218 -29.02 7.46 0.80
C SER A 218 -28.01 7.70 1.92
N SER A 219 -27.84 8.95 2.35
CA SER A 219 -27.14 9.30 3.59
C SER A 219 -27.92 10.37 4.36
N ASP A 220 -27.71 10.42 5.68
CA ASP A 220 -28.24 11.49 6.55
C ASP A 220 -27.65 12.87 6.24
N LYS A 221 -26.49 12.90 5.58
CA LYS A 221 -25.82 14.12 5.10
C LYS A 221 -25.63 14.06 3.59
N GLU A 222 -25.59 15.23 2.98
CA GLU A 222 -25.21 15.35 1.57
C GLU A 222 -23.73 15.00 1.40
N ILE A 223 -23.43 14.14 0.44
CA ILE A 223 -22.07 13.75 0.07
C ILE A 223 -21.82 14.36 -1.30
N GLU A 224 -20.97 15.38 -1.37
CA GLU A 224 -20.73 16.14 -2.61
C GLU A 224 -19.86 15.39 -3.63
N ASP A 225 -19.02 14.47 -3.17
CA ASP A 225 -18.03 13.76 -3.98
C ASP A 225 -18.43 12.29 -4.15
N ASP A 226 -18.72 11.90 -5.40
CA ASP A 226 -19.06 10.52 -5.77
C ASP A 226 -17.97 9.52 -5.36
N ALA A 227 -16.70 9.95 -5.28
CA ALA A 227 -15.61 9.10 -4.81
C ALA A 227 -15.75 8.72 -3.32
N VAL A 228 -16.39 9.56 -2.52
CA VAL A 228 -16.69 9.26 -1.10
C VAL A 228 -17.82 8.23 -1.00
N VAL A 229 -18.78 8.27 -1.92
CA VAL A 229 -19.83 7.25 -2.03
C VAL A 229 -19.23 5.89 -2.39
N GLU A 230 -18.45 5.81 -3.46
CA GLU A 230 -17.76 4.55 -3.87
C GLU A 230 -16.88 3.99 -2.75
N LEU A 231 -16.25 4.89 -1.99
CA LEU A 231 -15.45 4.55 -0.82
C LEU A 231 -16.28 3.90 0.28
N PHE A 232 -17.47 4.42 0.61
CA PHE A 232 -18.37 3.82 1.60
C PHE A 232 -18.91 2.45 1.15
N GLU A 233 -19.32 2.32 -0.11
CA GLU A 233 -19.75 1.04 -0.69
C GLU A 233 -18.65 -0.02 -0.58
N SER A 234 -17.43 0.30 -1.02
CA SER A 234 -16.26 -0.59 -0.94
C SER A 234 -15.92 -0.96 0.50
N PHE A 235 -16.05 -0.02 1.44
CA PHE A 235 -15.79 -0.28 2.86
C PHE A 235 -16.84 -1.20 3.49
N ALA A 236 -18.12 -1.01 3.18
CA ALA A 236 -19.18 -1.89 3.65
C ALA A 236 -19.02 -3.31 3.07
N ALA A 237 -18.75 -3.44 1.77
CA ALA A 237 -18.52 -4.73 1.12
C ALA A 237 -17.31 -5.49 1.70
N SER A 238 -16.27 -4.76 2.11
CA SER A 238 -15.09 -5.34 2.78
C SER A 238 -15.33 -5.65 4.26
N ASN A 239 -16.39 -5.11 4.87
CA ASN A 239 -16.80 -5.32 6.26
C ASN A 239 -18.28 -5.72 6.33
N PRO A 240 -18.65 -6.88 5.75
CA PRO A 240 -20.04 -7.27 5.61
C PRO A 240 -20.67 -7.62 6.96
N MET A 241 -21.93 -7.24 7.15
CA MET A 241 -22.76 -7.76 8.24
C MET A 241 -22.94 -9.28 8.07
N THR A 242 -22.82 -10.03 9.16
CA THR A 242 -22.83 -11.50 9.12
C THR A 242 -24.21 -12.13 9.33
N ASP A 243 -25.15 -11.36 9.91
CA ASP A 243 -26.43 -11.87 10.41
C ASP A 243 -27.59 -10.96 9.97
N ILE A 244 -27.88 -10.96 8.67
CA ILE A 244 -28.92 -10.12 8.05
C ILE A 244 -30.10 -10.93 7.53
N ILE A 245 -31.28 -10.33 7.51
CA ILE A 245 -32.49 -10.86 6.85
C ILE A 245 -32.39 -10.58 5.35
N LYS A 246 -32.32 -11.63 4.52
CA LYS A 246 -32.32 -11.52 3.06
C LYS A 246 -33.73 -11.29 2.49
N SER A 247 -34.72 -11.97 3.03
CA SER A 247 -36.10 -11.80 2.58
C SER A 247 -37.09 -12.15 3.68
N VAL A 248 -38.26 -11.52 3.58
CA VAL A 248 -39.43 -11.81 4.39
C VAL A 248 -40.60 -12.02 3.43
N GLU A 249 -41.18 -13.22 3.46
CA GLU A 249 -42.33 -13.58 2.64
C GLU A 249 -43.49 -14.00 3.53
N THR A 250 -44.67 -13.42 3.31
CA THR A 250 -45.89 -13.82 4.03
C THR A 250 -46.83 -14.54 3.06
N THR A 251 -47.11 -15.81 3.36
CA THR A 251 -48.09 -16.62 2.61
C THR A 251 -49.19 -17.08 3.56
N GLY A 252 -50.38 -16.47 3.43
CA GLY A 252 -51.51 -16.76 4.32
C GLY A 252 -51.21 -16.37 5.77
N SER A 253 -51.19 -17.35 6.68
CA SER A 253 -50.86 -17.16 8.10
C SER A 253 -49.40 -17.50 8.45
N GLN A 254 -48.55 -17.75 7.45
CA GLN A 254 -47.15 -18.11 7.63
C GLN A 254 -46.24 -16.98 7.17
N THR A 255 -45.22 -16.68 7.97
CA THR A 255 -44.12 -15.77 7.62
C THR A 255 -42.84 -16.59 7.51
N ILE A 256 -42.19 -16.51 6.35
CA ILE A 256 -40.90 -17.12 6.07
C ILE A 256 -39.85 -16.00 6.10
N ILE A 257 -38.83 -16.16 6.95
CA ILE A 257 -37.70 -15.24 7.05
C ILE A 257 -36.46 -16.01 6.60
N VAL A 258 -35.80 -15.52 5.55
CA VAL A 258 -34.51 -16.03 5.10
C VAL A 258 -33.43 -15.16 5.72
N ILE A 259 -32.54 -15.76 6.51
CA ILE A 259 -31.40 -15.05 7.10
C ILE A 259 -30.09 -15.55 6.49
N THR A 260 -29.12 -14.66 6.39
CA THR A 260 -27.71 -15.04 6.32
C THR A 260 -27.26 -15.33 7.74
N ALA A 261 -26.72 -16.51 7.99
CA ALA A 261 -26.12 -16.85 9.27
C ALA A 261 -24.66 -17.25 9.03
N LYS A 262 -23.76 -16.76 9.88
CA LYS A 262 -22.38 -17.25 9.89
C LYS A 262 -22.35 -18.66 10.50
N GLY A 263 -21.84 -19.63 9.75
CA GLY A 263 -21.47 -20.95 10.28
C GLY A 263 -20.18 -20.92 11.09
#